data_AF-A0A353B7V3-F1
#
_entry.id   AF-A0A353B7V3-F1
#
_cell.length_a   1.000
_cell.length_b   1.000
_cell.length_c   1.000
_cell.angle_alpha   90.00
_cell.angle_beta   90.00
_cell.angle_gamma   90.00
#
_symmetry.space_group_name_H-M   'P 1'
#
loop_
_entity.id
_entity.type
_entity.pdbx_description
1 polymer ?
#
loop_
_entity_poly.entity_id
_entity_poly.type
_entity_poly.pdbx_seq_one_letter_code
_entity_poly.pdbx_strand_id
1 'polypeptide(L)'
;MNAGILCAEEVKFDRSTLPIDVSVVGGKIGQTAADSMPPRLIAPTAPAGAPNVVLVLLDDVGFGAAGTFGGAIETPAMDRLAAEGLKYNRFHTTALCSPTRAALLTGRNHHSV
;
A
#
# COMPACT_ATOMS: atom_id res chain seq x y z
N MET A 1 -35.47 10.64 25.92
CA MET A 1 -34.44 9.71 26.44
C MET A 1 -33.28 9.74 25.47
N ASN A 2 -32.15 10.31 25.89
CA ASN A 2 -30.99 10.61 25.06
C ASN A 2 -30.36 9.33 24.50
N ALA A 3 -30.52 9.10 23.20
CA ALA A 3 -29.64 8.22 22.45
C ALA A 3 -28.33 8.98 22.21
N GLY A 4 -27.46 8.98 23.22
CA GLY A 4 -26.09 9.43 23.06
C GLY A 4 -25.44 8.55 22.01
N ILE A 5 -25.15 9.13 20.84
CA ILE A 5 -24.11 8.64 19.95
C ILE A 5 -22.85 8.54 20.80
N LEU A 6 -22.49 7.32 21.21
CA LEU A 6 -21.16 7.04 21.72
C LEU A 6 -20.23 7.32 20.55
N CYS A 7 -19.59 8.49 20.60
CA CYS A 7 -18.47 8.83 19.74
C CYS A 7 -17.52 7.62 19.74
N ALA A 8 -17.25 7.08 18.56
CA ALA A 8 -16.32 5.98 18.38
C ALA A 8 -15.00 6.35 19.08
N GLU A 9 -14.60 5.52 20.03
CA GLU A 9 -13.29 5.62 20.67
C GLU A 9 -12.23 5.68 19.56
N GLU A 10 -11.37 6.72 19.57
CA GLU A 10 -10.26 6.81 18.61
C GLU A 10 -9.34 5.62 18.82
N VAL A 11 -9.41 4.64 17.92
CA VAL A 11 -8.53 3.47 17.95
C VAL A 11 -7.11 3.95 17.70
N LYS A 12 -6.29 3.96 18.75
CA LYS A 12 -4.87 4.32 18.67
C LYS A 12 -4.08 3.09 18.23
N PHE A 13 -3.56 3.15 17.01
CA PHE A 13 -2.71 2.09 16.45
C PHE A 13 -1.27 2.17 16.99
N ASP A 14 -0.72 1.06 17.47
CA ASP A 14 0.71 0.92 17.68
C ASP A 14 1.43 0.90 16.31
N ARG A 15 2.50 1.69 16.21
CA ARG A 15 3.29 1.89 14.99
C ARG A 15 4.76 1.55 15.19
N SER A 16 5.12 1.03 16.36
CA SER A 16 6.48 0.60 16.68
C SER A 16 6.87 -0.70 15.94
N THR A 17 5.87 -1.49 15.55
CA THR A 17 6.03 -2.77 14.85
C THR A 17 5.12 -2.81 13.63
N LEU A 18 5.61 -3.38 12.52
CA LEU A 18 4.85 -3.57 11.28
C LEU A 18 4.71 -5.07 10.98
N PRO A 19 3.62 -5.50 10.31
CA PRO A 19 2.48 -4.68 9.84
C PRO A 19 1.60 -4.18 11.00
N ILE A 20 0.91 -3.05 10.78
CA ILE A 20 -0.06 -2.54 11.77
C ILE A 20 -1.29 -3.45 11.76
N ASP A 21 -1.66 -3.97 12.92
CA ASP A 21 -2.84 -4.83 13.06
C ASP A 21 -4.13 -4.06 12.74
N VAL A 22 -4.95 -4.63 11.86
CA VAL A 22 -6.29 -4.13 11.57
C VAL A 22 -7.18 -4.51 12.74
N SER A 23 -7.75 -3.51 13.41
CA SER A 23 -8.69 -3.75 14.50
C SER A 23 -10.05 -4.14 13.95
N VAL A 24 -10.66 -5.18 14.52
CA VAL A 24 -11.97 -5.70 14.13
C VAL A 24 -12.94 -5.46 15.29
N VAL A 25 -14.03 -4.74 15.03
CA VAL A 25 -15.00 -4.37 16.09
C VAL A 25 -16.40 -4.84 15.72
N GLY A 26 -17.07 -5.49 16.67
CA GLY A 26 -18.43 -5.98 16.54
C GLY A 26 -18.56 -7.16 15.59
N GLY A 27 -19.70 -7.24 14.91
CA GLY A 27 -20.07 -8.38 14.09
C GLY A 27 -20.87 -9.43 14.87
N LYS A 28 -21.70 -10.17 14.14
CA LYS A 28 -22.52 -11.26 14.67
C LYS A 28 -22.52 -12.38 13.66
N ILE A 29 -22.14 -13.57 14.08
CA ILE A 29 -22.27 -14.77 13.28
C ILE A 29 -23.65 -15.36 13.57
N GLY A 30 -24.54 -15.33 12.59
CA GLY A 30 -25.85 -15.98 12.61
C GLY A 30 -25.81 -17.36 11.96
N GLN A 31 -26.94 -18.09 12.01
CA GLN A 31 -27.06 -19.38 11.29
C GLN A 31 -27.15 -19.19 9.78
N THR A 32 -27.64 -18.03 9.33
CA THR A 32 -27.73 -17.65 7.93
C THR A 32 -27.02 -16.33 7.66
N ALA A 33 -26.76 -16.02 6.39
CA ALA A 33 -26.21 -14.72 5.99
C ALA A 33 -27.14 -13.55 6.35
N ALA A 34 -28.47 -13.77 6.35
CA ALA A 34 -29.45 -12.75 6.71
C ALA A 34 -29.42 -12.38 8.20
N ASP A 35 -29.06 -13.34 9.06
CA ASP A 35 -28.98 -13.14 10.52
C ASP A 35 -27.58 -12.70 10.98
N SER A 36 -26.63 -12.62 10.04
CA SER A 36 -25.25 -12.26 10.30
C SER A 36 -25.01 -10.79 10.04
N MET A 37 -24.15 -10.18 10.85
CA MET A 37 -23.66 -8.83 10.64
C MET A 37 -22.15 -8.88 10.46
N PRO A 38 -21.60 -8.31 9.38
CA PRO A 38 -20.16 -8.26 9.21
C PRO A 38 -19.54 -7.39 10.31
N PRO A 39 -18.37 -7.77 10.83
CA PRO A 39 -17.65 -6.89 11.73
C PRO A 39 -17.19 -5.64 10.97
N ARG A 40 -17.01 -4.54 11.69
CA ARG A 40 -16.39 -3.35 11.12
C ARG A 40 -14.88 -3.51 11.20
N LEU A 41 -14.21 -3.44 10.05
CA LEU A 41 -12.76 -3.35 9.97
C LEU A 41 -12.35 -1.89 10.17
N ILE A 42 -11.47 -1.63 11.14
CA ILE A 42 -10.89 -0.32 11.40
C ILE A 42 -9.44 -0.37 10.91
N ALA A 43 -9.23 0.13 9.69
CA ALA A 43 -7.92 0.23 9.10
C ALA A 43 -7.13 1.42 9.71
N PRO A 44 -5.81 1.29 9.89
CA PRO A 44 -4.97 2.40 10.30
C PRO A 44 -5.03 3.54 9.29
N THR A 45 -5.21 4.77 9.79
CA THR A 45 -5.19 5.99 9.00
C THR A 45 -3.82 6.67 9.08
N ALA A 46 -3.49 7.54 8.13
CA ALA A 46 -2.28 8.34 8.18
C ALA A 46 -2.36 9.35 9.36
N PRO A 47 -1.29 9.56 10.15
CA PRO A 47 -1.24 10.60 11.17
C PRO A 47 -1.42 11.99 10.57
N ALA A 48 -1.84 12.94 11.41
CA ALA A 48 -1.80 14.35 11.05
C ALA A 48 -0.38 14.76 10.62
N GLY A 49 -0.26 15.44 9.48
CA GLY A 49 1.01 15.89 8.92
C GLY A 49 1.85 14.83 8.21
N ALA A 50 1.37 13.58 8.11
CA ALA A 50 2.06 12.57 7.31
C ALA A 50 2.04 12.94 5.81
N PRO A 51 3.13 12.67 5.06
CA PRO A 51 3.15 12.95 3.63
C PRO A 51 2.23 12.00 2.87
N ASN A 52 1.72 12.47 1.73
CA ASN A 52 1.10 11.58 0.74
C ASN A 52 2.20 10.82 0.00
N VAL A 53 2.04 9.50 -0.11
CA VAL A 53 2.94 8.64 -0.88
C VAL A 53 2.20 8.16 -2.12
N VAL A 54 2.75 8.45 -3.30
CA VAL A 54 2.21 7.98 -4.58
C VAL A 54 3.20 7.01 -5.20
N LEU A 55 2.76 5.79 -5.44
CA LEU A 55 3.54 4.75 -6.11
C LEU A 55 3.08 4.59 -7.56
N VAL A 56 3.97 4.88 -8.51
CA VAL A 56 3.74 4.64 -9.94
C VAL A 56 4.55 3.42 -10.36
N LEU A 57 3.85 2.34 -10.70
CA LEU A 57 4.45 1.10 -11.19
C LEU A 57 4.16 0.94 -12.69
N LEU A 58 5.21 0.80 -13.49
CA LEU A 58 5.09 0.54 -14.92
C LEU A 58 5.15 -0.96 -15.18
N ASP A 59 4.35 -1.45 -16.12
CA ASP A 59 4.29 -2.86 -16.50
C ASP A 59 5.17 -3.11 -17.73
N ASP A 60 5.93 -4.21 -17.75
CA ASP A 60 6.78 -4.64 -18.86
C ASP A 60 7.77 -3.60 -19.41
N VAL A 61 8.21 -2.65 -18.57
CA VAL A 61 9.22 -1.66 -18.95
C VAL A 61 10.62 -2.16 -18.63
N GLY A 62 11.42 -2.40 -19.68
CA GLY A 62 12.84 -2.72 -19.54
C GLY A 62 13.67 -1.53 -19.05
N PHE A 63 14.71 -1.80 -18.24
CA PHE A 63 15.57 -0.77 -17.66
C PHE A 63 16.18 0.19 -18.70
N GLY A 64 16.56 -0.33 -19.87
CA GLY A 64 17.16 0.46 -20.97
C GLY A 64 16.15 1.19 -21.86
N ALA A 65 14.87 1.22 -21.52
CA ALA A 65 13.86 1.87 -22.35
C ALA A 65 13.85 3.39 -22.15
N ALA A 66 13.86 3.86 -20.90
CA ALA A 66 13.69 5.27 -20.55
C ALA A 66 14.98 6.09 -20.71
N GLY A 67 14.85 7.28 -21.30
CA GLY A 67 15.95 8.25 -21.49
C GLY A 67 16.61 8.66 -20.18
N THR A 68 15.88 8.64 -19.07
CA THR A 68 16.37 8.90 -17.71
C THR A 68 17.55 8.00 -17.30
N PHE A 69 17.65 6.81 -17.91
CA PHE A 69 18.73 5.83 -17.73
C PHE A 69 19.57 5.60 -19.00
N GLY A 70 19.47 6.48 -20.01
CA GLY A 70 20.19 6.38 -21.28
C GLY A 70 19.48 5.59 -22.36
N GLY A 71 18.19 5.28 -22.18
CA GLY A 71 17.36 4.62 -23.19
C GLY A 71 16.93 5.53 -24.33
N ALA A 72 16.33 4.94 -25.37
CA ALA A 72 15.92 5.66 -26.58
C ALA A 72 14.59 6.44 -26.43
N ILE A 73 13.77 6.14 -25.43
CA ILE A 73 12.46 6.76 -25.25
C ILE A 73 12.61 8.01 -24.38
N GLU A 74 12.26 9.17 -24.92
CA GLU A 74 12.23 10.42 -24.17
C GLU A 74 11.14 10.38 -23.07
N THR A 75 11.54 10.57 -21.82
CA THR A 75 10.65 10.52 -20.65
C THR A 75 10.78 11.76 -19.78
N PRO A 76 10.41 12.96 -20.30
CA PRO A 76 10.68 14.24 -19.63
C PRO A 76 10.03 14.39 -18.25
N ALA A 77 8.90 13.70 -18.00
CA ALA A 77 8.30 13.67 -16.67
C ALA A 77 9.17 12.90 -15.66
N MET A 78 9.75 11.77 -16.06
CA MET A 78 10.66 10.99 -15.23
C MET A 78 12.00 11.71 -15.04
N ASP A 79 12.47 12.43 -16.07
CA ASP A 79 13.71 13.23 -15.98
C ASP A 79 13.58 14.35 -14.94
N ARG A 80 12.45 15.05 -14.91
CA ARG A 80 12.18 16.07 -13.88
C ARG A 80 12.14 15.45 -12.47
N LEU A 81 11.43 14.34 -12.29
CA LEU A 81 11.37 13.64 -11.01
C LEU A 81 12.76 13.16 -10.55
N ALA A 82 13.58 12.68 -11.48
CA ALA A 82 14.93 12.24 -11.19
C ALA A 82 15.90 13.39 -10.85
N ALA A 83 15.70 14.58 -11.43
CA ALA A 83 16.52 15.76 -11.14
C ALA A 83 16.25 16.34 -9.75
N GLU A 84 15.02 16.19 -9.24
CA GLU A 84 14.60 16.66 -7.92
C GLU A 84 14.68 15.56 -6.84
N GLY A 85 15.13 14.36 -7.20
CA GLY A 85 15.03 13.17 -6.36
C GLY A 85 16.24 12.23 -6.45
N LEU A 86 15.97 10.93 -6.25
CA LEU A 86 16.97 9.88 -6.25
C LEU A 86 16.74 8.93 -7.44
N LYS A 87 17.84 8.43 -8.00
CA LYS A 87 17.84 7.38 -9.03
C LYS A 87 18.58 6.14 -8.53
N TYR A 88 18.00 4.97 -8.78
CA TYR A 88 18.59 3.67 -8.45
C TYR A 88 18.96 2.92 -9.73
N ASN A 89 20.25 2.64 -9.93
CA ASN A 89 20.76 1.85 -11.05
C ASN A 89 20.89 0.34 -10.73
N ARG A 90 20.66 -0.04 -9.46
CA ARG A 90 20.66 -1.42 -8.97
C ARG A 90 19.36 -1.72 -8.25
N PHE A 91 18.25 -1.59 -8.96
CA PHE A 91 16.92 -1.97 -8.52
C PHE A 91 16.52 -3.26 -9.22
N HIS A 92 16.05 -4.26 -8.47
CA HIS A 92 15.73 -5.58 -9.00
C HIS A 92 14.27 -5.92 -8.76
N THR A 93 13.61 -6.41 -9.80
CA THR A 93 12.31 -7.07 -9.73
C THR A 93 12.49 -8.58 -9.94
N THR A 94 11.40 -9.33 -9.80
CA THR A 94 11.40 -10.72 -10.28
C THR A 94 11.21 -10.74 -11.81
N ALA A 95 11.38 -11.91 -12.43
CA ALA A 95 11.24 -12.07 -13.88
C ALA A 95 9.78 -12.01 -14.38
N LEU A 96 8.78 -11.91 -13.49
CA LEU A 96 7.36 -11.90 -13.84
C LEU A 96 6.59 -10.81 -13.08
N CYS A 97 5.50 -10.32 -13.67
CA CYS A 97 4.70 -9.23 -13.11
C CYS A 97 4.05 -9.61 -11.77
N SER A 98 3.39 -10.78 -11.71
CA SER A 98 2.68 -11.23 -10.51
C SER A 98 3.57 -11.36 -9.27
N PRO A 99 4.71 -12.09 -9.29
CA PRO A 99 5.59 -12.18 -8.12
C PRO A 99 6.25 -10.83 -7.76
N THR A 100 6.53 -9.95 -8.73
CA THR A 100 7.01 -8.58 -8.45
C THR A 100 5.97 -7.78 -7.68
N ARG A 101 4.70 -7.82 -8.12
CA ARG A 101 3.59 -7.11 -7.46
C ARG A 101 3.29 -7.69 -6.08
N ALA A 102 3.33 -9.01 -5.93
CA ALA A 102 3.13 -9.69 -4.65
C ALA A 102 4.21 -9.30 -3.63
N ALA A 103 5.49 -9.32 -4.04
CA ALA A 103 6.60 -8.90 -3.18
C ALA A 103 6.51 -7.42 -2.80
N LEU A 104 6.13 -6.55 -3.75
CA LEU A 104 5.94 -5.11 -3.51
C LEU A 104 4.83 -4.82 -2.48
N LEU A 105 3.67 -5.47 -2.61
CA LEU A 105 2.51 -5.23 -1.75
C LEU A 105 2.68 -5.80 -0.34
N THR A 106 3.41 -6.91 -0.23
CA THR A 106 3.55 -7.64 1.05
C THR A 106 4.86 -7.33 1.77
N GLY A 107 5.85 -6.77 1.08
CA GLY A 107 7.21 -6.58 1.61
C GLY A 107 7.98 -7.89 1.83
N ARG A 108 7.52 -9.00 1.24
CA ARG A 108 8.12 -10.34 1.42
C ARG A 108 8.80 -10.82 0.14
N ASN A 109 9.77 -11.72 0.30
CA ASN A 109 10.40 -12.39 -0.84
C ASN A 109 9.35 -13.22 -1.60
N HIS A 110 9.45 -13.26 -2.93
CA HIS A 110 8.52 -13.97 -3.80
C HIS A 110 8.48 -15.50 -3.60
N HIS A 111 9.46 -16.09 -2.88
CA HIS A 111 9.41 -17.47 -2.41
C HIS A 111 8.54 -17.67 -1.16
N SER A 112 7.93 -16.61 -0.62
CA SER A 112 7.22 -16.62 0.66
C SER A 112 5.93 -15.79 0.62
N VAL A 113 5.39 -15.58 -0.59
CA VAL A 113 4.12 -14.89 -0.90
C VAL A 113 3.21 -15.79 -1.71
#